data_AF-A0A8H7A9T5-F1
#
_entry.id   AF-A0A8H7A9T5-F1
#
_cell.length_a   1.000
_cell.length_b   1.000
_cell.length_c   1.000
_cell.angle_alpha   90.00
_cell.angle_beta   90.00
_cell.angle_gamma   90.00
#
_symmetry.space_group_name_H-M   'P 1'
#
loop_
_entity.id
_entity.type
_entity.pdbx_description
1 polymer ?
#
loop_
_entity_poly.entity_id
_entity_poly.type
_entity_poly.pdbx_seq_one_letter_code
_entity_poly.pdbx_strand_id
1 'polypeptide(L)'
;MTMCSDLCIRATEFAYSFRDSLPTTEDTQQFQALAEEGSHLRSSLLSWEHSASTWTTHSAEDEQMTIAWTFYAATSIYLSGAFDCNPIWETQHIATPILPRLIIERHIASILHLTESVCKHTNLTGLVFLFPLRVAGAQARTTADRRRITEL
;
A
#
# COMPACT_ATOMS: atom_id res chain seq x y z
N MET A 1 -11.24 1.51 -0.18
CA MET A 1 -10.16 2.51 -0.02
C MET A 1 -10.33 3.36 1.23
N THR A 2 -11.56 3.79 1.58
CA THR A 2 -11.84 4.61 2.78
C THR A 2 -11.41 3.98 4.09
N MET A 3 -11.59 2.67 4.26
CA MET A 3 -11.15 1.95 5.48
C MET A 3 -9.63 1.95 5.65
N CYS A 4 -8.86 1.70 4.57
CA CYS A 4 -7.40 1.74 4.65
C CYS A 4 -6.89 3.15 4.91
N SER A 5 -7.47 4.18 4.27
CA SER A 5 -7.06 5.57 4.52
C SER A 5 -7.33 6.00 5.95
N ASP A 6 -8.51 5.69 6.49
CA ASP A 6 -8.89 6.02 7.87
C ASP A 6 -7.94 5.37 8.87
N LEU A 7 -7.74 4.05 8.76
CA LEU A 7 -6.82 3.32 9.62
C LEU A 7 -5.39 3.87 9.52
N CYS A 8 -4.88 4.11 8.31
CA CYS A 8 -3.50 4.58 8.14
C CYS A 8 -3.29 5.93 8.80
N ILE A 9 -4.28 6.84 8.73
CA ILE A 9 -4.21 8.14 9.40
C ILE A 9 -4.20 7.94 10.91
N ARG A 10 -5.18 7.22 11.46
CA ARG A 10 -5.28 6.93 12.90
C ARG A 10 -4.01 6.28 13.46
N ALA A 11 -3.51 5.26 12.77
CA ALA A 11 -2.30 4.54 13.16
C ALA A 11 -1.06 5.44 13.14
N THR A 12 -0.94 6.27 12.10
CA THR A 12 0.20 7.19 11.94
C THR A 12 0.17 8.30 12.99
N GLU A 13 -0.98 8.95 13.19
CA GLU A 13 -1.16 10.00 14.20
C GLU A 13 -0.93 9.47 15.61
N PHE A 14 -1.48 8.29 15.92
CA PHE A 14 -1.27 7.64 17.21
C PHE A 14 0.19 7.28 17.42
N ALA A 15 0.88 6.70 16.44
CA ALA A 15 2.30 6.42 16.57
C ALA A 15 3.15 7.70 16.77
N TYR A 16 2.78 8.80 16.13
CA TYR A 16 3.49 10.08 16.27
C TYR A 16 3.29 10.77 17.62
N SER A 17 2.21 10.50 18.35
CA SER A 17 2.03 11.09 19.70
C SER A 17 3.06 10.58 20.72
N PHE A 18 3.76 9.47 20.42
CA PHE A 18 4.78 8.85 21.27
C PHE A 18 6.22 9.17 20.84
N ARG A 19 6.45 10.31 20.17
CA ARG A 19 7.81 10.70 19.75
C ARG A 19 8.77 10.88 20.93
N ASP A 20 8.26 11.42 22.05
CA ASP A 20 9.05 11.79 23.23
C ASP A 20 8.54 11.12 24.53
N SER A 21 7.59 10.20 24.44
CA SER A 21 6.92 9.55 25.58
C SER A 21 6.84 8.04 25.41
N LEU A 22 6.87 7.32 26.54
CA LEU A 22 6.69 5.88 26.58
C LEU A 22 5.20 5.51 26.62
N PRO A 23 4.76 4.50 25.86
CA PRO A 23 3.38 4.02 25.91
C PRO A 23 3.02 3.45 27.29
N THR A 24 1.81 3.76 27.74
CA THR A 24 1.20 3.10 28.89
C THR A 24 0.58 1.75 28.51
N THR A 25 0.09 0.98 29.48
CA THR A 25 -0.62 -0.28 29.21
C THR A 25 -1.88 -0.08 28.35
N GLU A 26 -2.60 1.02 28.54
CA GLU A 26 -3.78 1.37 27.73
C GLU A 26 -3.38 1.69 26.29
N ASP A 27 -2.26 2.39 26.10
CA ASP A 27 -1.72 2.67 24.77
C ASP A 27 -1.27 1.39 24.04
N THR A 28 -0.69 0.43 24.76
CA THR A 28 -0.34 -0.89 24.18
C THR A 28 -1.58 -1.62 23.66
N GLN A 29 -2.71 -1.55 24.36
CA GLN A 29 -3.97 -2.14 23.88
C GLN A 29 -4.45 -1.44 22.61
N GLN A 30 -4.31 -0.12 22.53
CA GLN A 30 -4.67 0.63 21.33
C GLN A 30 -3.74 0.31 20.14
N PHE A 31 -2.44 0.13 20.37
CA PHE A 31 -1.50 -0.34 19.34
C PHE A 31 -1.91 -1.73 18.83
N GLN A 32 -2.31 -2.65 19.71
CA GLN A 32 -2.79 -3.98 19.33
C GLN A 32 -4.05 -3.89 18.48
N ALA A 33 -5.05 -3.11 18.89
CA ALA A 33 -6.29 -2.95 18.16
C ALA A 33 -6.05 -2.40 16.73
N LEU A 34 -5.18 -1.40 16.59
CA LEU A 34 -4.81 -0.84 15.27
C LEU A 34 -4.06 -1.86 14.40
N ALA A 35 -3.16 -2.66 14.99
CA ALA A 35 -2.43 -3.70 14.28
C ALA A 35 -3.34 -4.86 13.84
N GLU A 36 -4.31 -5.24 14.67
CA GLU A 36 -5.34 -6.23 14.35
C GLU A 36 -6.24 -5.75 13.20
N GLU A 37 -6.74 -4.51 13.27
CA GLU A 37 -7.53 -3.89 12.20
C GLU A 37 -6.72 -3.87 10.88
N GLY A 38 -5.44 -3.53 10.95
CA GLY A 38 -4.53 -3.56 9.80
C GLY A 38 -4.30 -4.97 9.24
N SER A 39 -4.19 -5.96 10.11
CA SER A 39 -4.04 -7.38 9.73
C SER A 39 -5.30 -7.93 9.07
N HIS A 40 -6.48 -7.51 9.53
CA HIS A 40 -7.75 -7.82 8.86
C HIS A 40 -7.80 -7.22 7.45
N LEU A 41 -7.45 -5.95 7.28
CA LEU A 41 -7.40 -5.33 5.95
C LEU A 41 -6.38 -5.99 5.02
N ARG A 42 -5.22 -6.40 5.55
CA ARG A 42 -4.23 -7.18 4.79
C ARG A 42 -4.82 -8.50 4.30
N SER A 43 -5.55 -9.19 5.17
CA SER A 43 -6.22 -10.45 4.82
C SER A 43 -7.28 -10.25 3.75
N SER A 44 -8.06 -9.17 3.82
CA SER A 44 -9.03 -8.80 2.78
C SER A 44 -8.35 -8.51 1.43
N LEU A 45 -7.20 -7.80 1.44
CA LEU A 45 -6.41 -7.54 0.24
C LEU A 45 -5.89 -8.84 -0.40
N LEU A 46 -5.38 -9.78 0.40
CA LEU A 46 -4.92 -11.08 -0.09
C LEU A 46 -6.07 -11.94 -0.65
N SER A 47 -7.23 -11.93 0.01
CA SER A 47 -8.43 -12.60 -0.49
C SER A 47 -8.90 -12.03 -1.83
N TRP A 48 -8.84 -10.70 -1.96
CA TRP A 48 -9.12 -10.02 -3.23
C TRP A 48 -8.13 -10.44 -4.33
N GLU A 49 -6.82 -10.45 -4.05
CA GLU A 49 -5.78 -10.87 -5.01
C GLU A 49 -6.02 -12.30 -5.51
N HIS A 50 -6.34 -13.21 -4.59
CA HIS A 50 -6.65 -14.60 -4.93
C HIS A 50 -7.87 -14.70 -5.86
N SER A 51 -8.93 -13.95 -5.54
CA SER A 51 -10.15 -13.91 -6.37
C SER A 51 -9.88 -13.29 -7.74
N ALA A 52 -9.20 -12.14 -7.79
CA ALA A 52 -8.87 -11.42 -9.00
C ALA A 52 -7.99 -12.25 -9.95
N SER A 53 -7.08 -13.05 -9.41
CA SER A 53 -6.23 -13.95 -10.20
C SER A 53 -7.01 -15.04 -10.95
N THR A 54 -8.22 -15.39 -10.49
CA THR A 54 -9.08 -16.33 -11.21
C THR A 54 -9.81 -15.66 -12.38
N TRP A 55 -10.14 -14.37 -12.25
CA TRP A 55 -10.89 -13.60 -13.24
C TRP A 55 -10.05 -13.20 -14.45
N THR A 56 -8.76 -12.96 -14.25
CA THR A 56 -7.82 -12.56 -15.32
C THR A 56 -7.59 -13.64 -16.38
N THR A 57 -7.97 -14.90 -16.11
CA THR A 57 -7.89 -15.98 -17.11
C THR A 57 -8.90 -15.84 -18.25
N HIS A 58 -9.93 -14.98 -18.10
CA HIS A 58 -11.08 -14.91 -19.02
C HIS A 58 -11.11 -13.69 -19.95
N SER A 59 -10.24 -12.68 -19.77
CA SER A 59 -10.26 -11.46 -20.59
C SER A 59 -8.84 -10.91 -20.74
N ALA A 60 -8.32 -10.90 -21.98
CA ALA A 60 -6.94 -10.53 -22.26
C ALA A 60 -6.65 -9.02 -22.12
N GLU A 61 -7.66 -8.16 -22.03
CA GLU A 61 -7.48 -6.69 -22.03
C GLU A 61 -8.59 -5.98 -21.25
N ASP A 62 -8.78 -6.34 -19.98
CA ASP A 62 -9.71 -5.60 -19.11
C ASP A 62 -9.00 -4.39 -18.45
N GLU A 63 -9.26 -3.20 -18.99
CA GLU A 63 -8.77 -1.92 -18.44
C GLU A 63 -9.17 -1.75 -16.97
N GLN A 64 -10.38 -2.19 -16.59
CA GLN A 64 -10.88 -2.07 -15.22
C GLN A 64 -10.09 -2.98 -14.28
N MET A 65 -9.76 -4.19 -14.74
CA MET A 65 -8.92 -5.11 -13.99
C MET A 65 -7.51 -4.54 -13.82
N THR A 66 -6.96 -3.92 -14.87
CA THR A 66 -5.64 -3.27 -14.82
C THR A 66 -5.61 -2.12 -13.80
N ILE A 67 -6.64 -1.28 -13.80
CA ILE A 67 -6.82 -0.24 -12.77
C ILE A 67 -6.90 -0.90 -11.39
N ALA A 68 -7.71 -1.94 -11.23
CA ALA A 68 -7.90 -2.60 -9.93
C ALA A 68 -6.60 -3.19 -9.38
N TRP A 69 -5.80 -3.87 -10.20
CA TRP A 69 -4.46 -4.38 -9.82
C TRP A 69 -3.49 -3.26 -9.44
N THR A 70 -3.54 -2.14 -10.16
CA THR A 70 -2.71 -0.96 -9.85
C THR A 70 -3.08 -0.36 -8.49
N PHE A 71 -4.37 -0.22 -8.20
CA PHE A 71 -4.86 0.27 -6.91
C PHE A 71 -4.66 -0.73 -5.77
N TYR A 72 -4.72 -2.04 -6.05
CA TYR A 72 -4.36 -3.08 -5.09
C TYR A 72 -2.90 -2.95 -4.66
N ALA A 73 -1.98 -2.84 -5.61
CA ALA A 73 -0.55 -2.68 -5.33
C ALA A 73 -0.30 -1.40 -4.51
N ALA A 74 -0.91 -0.28 -4.89
CA ALA A 74 -0.80 0.98 -4.16
C ALA A 74 -1.37 0.90 -2.74
N THR A 75 -2.57 0.33 -2.58
CA THR A 75 -3.20 0.18 -1.25
C THR A 75 -2.39 -0.74 -0.36
N SER A 76 -1.81 -1.81 -0.92
CA SER A 76 -0.95 -2.75 -0.20
C SER A 76 0.32 -2.07 0.33
N ILE A 77 0.98 -1.25 -0.48
CA ILE A 77 2.15 -0.46 -0.06
C ILE A 77 1.73 0.59 0.98
N TYR A 78 0.64 1.31 0.72
CA TYR A 78 0.17 2.38 1.60
C TYR A 78 -0.16 1.86 3.00
N LEU A 79 -0.88 0.75 3.10
CA LEU A 79 -1.17 0.08 4.37
C LEU A 79 0.11 -0.32 5.11
N SER A 80 1.08 -0.91 4.41
CA SER A 80 2.37 -1.27 5.02
C SER A 80 3.11 -0.04 5.56
N GLY A 81 3.11 1.06 4.81
CA GLY A 81 3.83 2.28 5.17
C GLY A 81 3.35 2.93 6.46
N ALA A 82 2.07 2.78 6.83
CA ALA A 82 1.53 3.34 8.07
C ALA A 82 2.11 2.68 9.34
N PHE A 83 2.57 1.43 9.22
CA PHE A 83 3.15 0.68 10.34
C PHE A 83 4.68 0.61 10.28
N ASP A 84 5.29 0.91 9.14
CA ASP A 84 6.75 0.95 8.92
C ASP A 84 7.36 2.35 9.16
N CYS A 85 6.54 3.39 9.28
CA CYS A 85 7.03 4.77 9.36
C CYS A 85 7.64 5.15 10.72
N ASN A 86 7.30 4.44 11.79
CA ASN A 86 7.68 4.80 13.15
C ASN A 86 8.22 3.57 13.90
N PRO A 87 9.44 3.64 14.47
CA PRO A 87 10.05 2.50 15.18
C PRO A 87 9.27 2.06 16.43
N ILE A 88 8.33 2.89 16.93
CA ILE A 88 7.49 2.53 18.08
C ILE A 88 6.78 1.18 17.85
N TRP A 89 6.33 0.90 16.63
CA TRP A 89 5.66 -0.35 16.27
C TRP A 89 6.54 -1.58 16.53
N GLU A 90 7.82 -1.51 16.19
CA GLU A 90 8.79 -2.59 16.44
C GLU A 90 9.06 -2.76 17.95
N THR A 91 9.18 -1.64 18.68
CA THR A 91 9.45 -1.66 20.13
C THR A 91 8.31 -2.23 20.95
N GLN A 92 7.07 -2.18 20.45
CA GLN A 92 5.92 -2.78 21.14
C GLN A 92 5.84 -4.30 20.96
N HIS A 93 6.70 -4.92 20.14
CA HIS A 93 6.68 -6.36 19.85
C HIS A 93 5.31 -6.86 19.33
N ILE A 94 4.57 -6.01 18.63
CA ILE A 94 3.26 -6.32 18.04
C ILE A 94 3.46 -6.73 16.58
N ALA A 95 2.77 -7.79 16.16
CA ALA A 95 2.73 -8.18 14.75
C ALA A 95 1.93 -7.15 13.95
N THR A 96 2.59 -6.47 13.01
CA THR A 96 1.99 -5.42 12.16
C THR A 96 1.83 -5.92 10.71
N PRO A 97 0.90 -5.34 9.92
CA PRO A 97 0.63 -5.75 8.54
C PRO A 97 1.68 -5.24 7.52
N ILE A 98 2.95 -5.20 7.94
CA ILE A 98 4.09 -4.72 7.13
C ILE A 98 4.43 -5.76 6.07
N LEU A 99 4.78 -5.28 4.87
CA LEU A 99 5.26 -6.10 3.77
C LEU A 99 6.79 -6.15 3.74
N PRO A 100 7.38 -7.32 3.43
CA PRO A 100 8.80 -7.40 3.14
C PRO A 100 9.17 -6.49 1.95
N ARG A 101 10.39 -5.94 1.98
CA ARG A 101 10.88 -5.03 0.95
C ARG A 101 10.75 -5.58 -0.48
N LEU A 102 11.05 -6.88 -0.65
CA LEU A 102 10.91 -7.58 -1.94
C LEU A 102 9.47 -7.50 -2.49
N ILE A 103 8.47 -7.59 -1.62
CA ILE A 103 7.05 -7.52 -2.02
C ILE A 103 6.66 -6.08 -2.35
N ILE A 104 7.17 -5.10 -1.60
CA ILE A 104 6.98 -3.67 -1.91
C ILE A 104 7.55 -3.36 -3.30
N GLU A 105 8.76 -3.82 -3.61
CA GLU A 105 9.40 -3.61 -4.92
C GLU A 105 8.61 -4.26 -6.06
N ARG A 106 8.07 -5.46 -5.84
CA ARG A 106 7.16 -6.11 -6.79
C ARG A 106 5.91 -5.26 -7.04
N HIS A 107 5.28 -4.72 -6.00
CA HIS A 107 4.12 -3.84 -6.15
C HIS A 107 4.47 -2.53 -6.88
N ILE A 108 5.64 -1.92 -6.61
CA ILE A 108 6.11 -0.74 -7.35
C ILE A 108 6.27 -1.07 -8.82
N ALA A 109 6.93 -2.18 -9.16
CA ALA A 109 7.10 -2.63 -10.53
C ALA A 109 5.76 -2.85 -11.23
N SER A 110 4.78 -3.46 -10.54
CA SER A 110 3.42 -3.62 -11.05
C SER A 110 2.74 -2.27 -11.31
N ILE A 111 2.82 -1.31 -10.40
CA ILE A 111 2.23 0.03 -10.59
C ILE A 111 2.80 0.67 -11.86
N LEU A 112 4.13 0.72 -11.98
CA LEU A 112 4.78 1.35 -13.13
C LEU A 112 4.43 0.64 -14.44
N HIS A 113 4.49 -0.70 -14.47
CA HIS A 113 4.19 -1.47 -15.66
C HIS A 113 2.73 -1.34 -16.11
N LEU A 114 1.77 -1.44 -15.19
CA LEU A 114 0.35 -1.36 -15.50
C LEU A 114 -0.06 0.06 -15.91
N THR A 115 0.44 1.10 -15.23
CA THR A 115 0.22 2.49 -15.62
C THR A 115 0.81 2.79 -16.99
N GLU A 116 2.05 2.36 -17.26
CA GLU A 116 2.69 2.52 -18.58
C GLU A 116 1.89 1.81 -19.68
N SER A 117 1.40 0.60 -19.41
CA SER A 117 0.59 -0.17 -20.35
C SER A 117 -0.73 0.55 -20.67
N VAL A 118 -1.45 0.99 -19.63
CA VAL A 118 -2.74 1.67 -19.81
C VAL A 118 -2.57 2.98 -20.57
N CYS A 119 -1.62 3.83 -20.18
CA CYS A 119 -1.42 5.12 -20.85
C CYS A 119 -1.00 4.99 -22.32
N LYS A 120 -0.40 3.87 -22.73
CA LYS A 120 -0.01 3.62 -24.13
C LYS A 120 -1.13 3.03 -24.97
N HIS A 121 -2.00 2.21 -24.39
CA HIS A 121 -2.96 1.40 -25.14
C HIS A 121 -4.42 1.87 -24.98
N THR A 122 -4.71 2.79 -24.07
CA THR A 122 -6.06 3.29 -23.81
C THR A 122 -6.11 4.81 -23.78
N ASN A 123 -7.33 5.38 -23.75
CA ASN A 123 -7.55 6.83 -23.62
C ASN A 123 -7.57 7.30 -22.16
N LEU A 124 -7.15 6.46 -21.20
CA LEU A 124 -7.14 6.83 -19.79
C LEU A 124 -6.01 7.81 -19.49
N THR A 125 -6.35 8.90 -18.83
CA THR A 125 -5.36 9.88 -18.38
C THR A 125 -4.51 9.34 -17.24
N GLY A 126 -3.21 9.66 -17.24
CA GLY A 126 -2.29 9.37 -16.13
C GLY A 126 -2.76 9.90 -14.77
N LEU A 127 -3.67 10.90 -14.75
CA LEU A 127 -4.28 11.42 -13.52
C LEU A 127 -5.05 10.36 -12.73
N VAL A 128 -5.62 9.35 -13.40
CA VAL A 128 -6.28 8.20 -12.74
C VAL A 128 -5.31 7.46 -11.82
N PHE A 129 -4.02 7.48 -12.15
CA PHE A 129 -2.95 6.79 -11.45
C PHE A 129 -2.15 7.67 -10.49
N LEU A 130 -2.61 8.90 -10.20
CA LEU A 130 -1.88 9.83 -9.34
C LEU A 130 -1.62 9.27 -7.94
N PHE A 131 -2.62 8.64 -7.31
CA PHE A 131 -2.44 8.00 -6.01
C PHE A 131 -1.43 6.84 -6.07
N PRO A 132 -1.60 5.83 -6.95
CA PRO A 132 -0.61 4.77 -7.13
C PRO A 132 0.81 5.27 -7.39
N LEU A 133 0.97 6.24 -8.29
CA LEU A 133 2.28 6.81 -8.63
C LEU A 133 2.93 7.55 -7.46
N ARG A 134 2.15 8.29 -6.65
CA ARG A 134 2.67 8.92 -5.43
C ARG A 134 3.14 7.90 -4.42
N VAL A 135 2.39 6.82 -4.22
CA VAL A 135 2.76 5.74 -3.30
C VAL A 135 4.03 5.04 -3.76
N ALA A 136 4.13 4.72 -5.05
CA ALA A 136 5.34 4.15 -5.64
C ALA A 136 6.55 5.10 -5.49
N GLY A 137 6.36 6.39 -5.78
CA GLY A 137 7.41 7.41 -5.66
C GLY A 137 7.91 7.64 -4.24
N ALA A 138 7.04 7.61 -3.24
CA ALA A 138 7.43 7.73 -1.84
C ALA A 138 8.33 6.56 -1.37
N GLN A 139 8.19 5.39 -1.99
CA GLN A 139 8.96 4.18 -1.66
C GLN A 139 10.13 3.90 -2.62
N ALA A 140 10.26 4.70 -3.68
CA ALA A 140 11.33 4.65 -4.66
C ALA A 140 12.67 5.12 -4.04
N ARG A 141 13.52 4.14 -3.71
CA ARG A 141 14.86 4.37 -3.16
C ARG A 141 15.95 4.39 -4.24
N THR A 142 15.67 3.91 -5.45
CA THR A 142 16.62 3.91 -6.57
C THR A 142 16.40 5.10 -7.51
N THR A 143 17.46 5.57 -8.16
CA THR A 143 17.41 6.67 -9.15
C THR A 143 16.66 6.28 -10.43
N ALA A 144 16.65 4.98 -10.77
CA ALA A 144 15.95 4.45 -11.94
C ALA A 144 14.41 4.51 -11.77
N ASP A 145 13.89 4.14 -10.60
CA ASP A 145 12.45 4.22 -10.32
C ASP A 145 11.95 5.66 -10.32
N ARG A 146 12.75 6.60 -9.79
CA ARG A 146 12.42 8.03 -9.78
C ARG A 146 12.36 8.63 -11.18
N ARG A 147 13.31 8.28 -12.05
CA ARG A 147 13.32 8.76 -13.45
C ARG A 147 12.09 8.25 -14.21
N ARG A 148 11.72 6.99 -13.99
CA ARG A 148 10.58 6.36 -14.66
C ARG A 148 9.23 6.97 -14.24
N ILE A 149 9.11 7.45 -13.00
CA ILE A 149 7.92 8.17 -12.52
C ILE A 149 7.80 9.57 -13.14
N THR A 150 8.92 10.25 -13.41
CA THR A 150 8.89 11.57 -14.06
C THR A 150 8.66 11.53 -15.57
N GLU A 151 8.79 10.35 -16.18
CA GLU A 151 8.64 10.12 -17.63
C GLU A 151 7.23 9.59 -18.01
N LEU A 152 6.38 9.31 -17.00
CA LEU A 152 4.96 8.95 -17.14
C LEU A 152 4.07 10.20 -17.03
#